data_AF-A0A2A4RI52-F1
#
_entry.id   AF-A0A2A4RI52-F1
#
_cell.length_a   1.000
_cell.length_b   1.000
_cell.length_c   1.000
_cell.angle_alpha   90.00
_cell.angle_beta   90.00
_cell.angle_gamma   90.00
#
_symmetry.space_group_name_H-M   'P 1'
#
loop_
_entity.id
_entity.type
_entity.pdbx_description
1 polymer ?
#
loop_
_entity_poly.entity_id
_entity_poly.type
_entity_poly.pdbx_seq_one_letter_code
_entity_poly.pdbx_strand_id
1 'polypeptide(L)'
;MIKVQRPARSLDHTRVIANDLAAVLRPGDIVKLVGEMGAGKTTFVRMLAQSFGIAENAVSSPTFVIMNIYDRGKGKPPLAHMDCYRLGDESELDALGWDQIVDSGAIILIEWPDRIASALPDDCLTINIDHVDETSRHFRFEIPKAWLDRAGFDAIRPRPDTTCPTMGTPVPGDCLTWPFASEQARMADLNAWFNEKHTISRPIEQTDIELGE
;
A
#
# COMPACT_ATOMS: atom_id res chain seq x y z
N MET A 1 -18.22 2.88 -2.70
CA MET A 1 -17.00 2.60 -1.93
C MET A 1 -17.16 1.33 -1.11
N ILE A 2 -16.07 0.60 -0.92
CA ILE A 2 -15.89 -0.53 0.01
C ILE A 2 -15.12 0.02 1.19
N LYS A 3 -15.57 -0.29 2.41
CA LYS A 3 -14.93 0.19 3.63
C LYS A 3 -14.11 -0.93 4.26
N VAL A 4 -12.85 -0.67 4.51
CA VAL A 4 -11.92 -1.59 5.16
C VAL A 4 -11.20 -0.86 6.30
N GLN A 5 -10.91 -1.58 7.39
CA GLN A 5 -10.21 -1.03 8.54
C GLN A 5 -9.05 -1.94 8.93
N ARG A 6 -7.88 -1.38 9.22
CA ARG A 6 -6.70 -2.12 9.65
C ARG A 6 -6.00 -1.41 10.83
N PRO A 7 -5.82 -2.09 11.97
CA PRO A 7 -4.97 -1.59 13.02
C PRO A 7 -3.49 -1.72 12.61
N ALA A 8 -2.68 -0.77 13.05
CA ALA A 8 -1.22 -0.84 12.95
C ALA A 8 -0.63 -0.52 14.32
N ARG A 9 -0.08 -1.51 15.02
CA ARG A 9 0.48 -1.35 16.38
C ARG A 9 1.96 -0.94 16.39
N SER A 10 2.56 -0.81 15.21
CA SER A 10 3.95 -0.43 15.02
C SER A 10 4.19 0.03 13.60
N LEU A 11 5.37 0.60 13.35
CA LEU A 11 5.83 0.94 11.99
C LEU A 11 5.89 -0.28 11.06
N ASP A 12 6.17 -1.47 11.58
CA ASP A 12 6.19 -2.70 10.77
C ASP A 12 4.80 -3.05 10.25
N HIS A 13 3.74 -2.83 11.06
CA HIS A 13 2.37 -3.00 10.58
C HIS A 13 2.03 -1.99 9.48
N THR A 14 2.44 -0.72 9.65
CA THR A 14 2.26 0.30 8.61
C THR A 14 2.97 -0.10 7.32
N ARG A 15 4.17 -0.69 7.40
CA ARG A 15 4.92 -1.19 6.24
C ARG A 15 4.18 -2.34 5.54
N VAL A 16 3.64 -3.29 6.31
CA VAL A 16 2.81 -4.37 5.74
C VAL A 16 1.60 -3.80 5.01
N ILE A 17 0.89 -2.85 5.61
CA ILE A 17 -0.26 -2.19 4.97
C ILE A 17 0.16 -1.47 3.67
N ALA A 18 1.28 -0.75 3.69
CA ALA A 18 1.79 -0.06 2.52
C ALA A 18 2.17 -1.03 1.38
N ASN A 19 2.84 -2.14 1.71
CA ASN A 19 3.18 -3.21 0.77
C ASN A 19 1.93 -3.86 0.17
N ASP A 20 0.95 -4.19 1.02
CA ASP A 20 -0.31 -4.80 0.60
C ASP A 20 -1.07 -3.86 -0.36
N LEU A 21 -1.06 -2.55 -0.10
CA LEU A 21 -1.66 -1.56 -1.00
C LEU A 21 -0.87 -1.43 -2.32
N ALA A 22 0.45 -1.37 -2.25
CA ALA A 22 1.32 -1.24 -3.42
C ALA A 22 1.13 -2.39 -4.43
N ALA A 23 0.79 -3.59 -3.96
CA ALA A 23 0.49 -4.75 -4.81
C ALA A 23 -0.79 -4.61 -5.66
N VAL A 24 -1.69 -3.69 -5.31
CA VAL A 24 -3.01 -3.51 -5.93
C VAL A 24 -3.11 -2.23 -6.76
N LEU A 25 -2.21 -1.27 -6.51
CA LEU A 25 -2.17 -0.01 -7.22
C LEU A 25 -1.81 -0.21 -8.70
N ARG A 26 -2.50 0.54 -9.56
CA ARG A 26 -2.38 0.56 -11.01
C ARG A 26 -2.01 1.98 -11.49
N PRO A 27 -1.44 2.13 -12.70
CA PRO A 27 -1.23 3.44 -13.31
C PRO A 27 -2.51 4.28 -13.27
N GLY A 28 -2.39 5.57 -12.94
CA GLY A 28 -3.50 6.52 -12.84
C GLY A 28 -4.28 6.50 -11.53
N ASP A 29 -3.97 5.59 -10.60
CA ASP A 29 -4.64 5.59 -9.29
C ASP A 29 -4.29 6.83 -8.47
N ILE A 30 -5.31 7.44 -7.88
CA ILE A 30 -5.18 8.55 -6.93
C ILE A 30 -5.55 8.06 -5.52
N VAL A 31 -4.65 8.31 -4.57
CA VAL A 31 -4.79 7.96 -3.16
C VAL A 31 -4.79 9.22 -2.30
N LYS A 32 -5.93 9.48 -1.68
CA LYS A 32 -6.18 10.58 -0.75
C LYS A 32 -5.76 10.16 0.66
N LEU A 33 -4.78 10.84 1.24
CA LEU A 33 -4.27 10.61 2.60
C LEU A 33 -4.82 11.68 3.54
N VAL A 34 -5.75 11.27 4.40
CA VAL A 34 -6.43 12.13 5.37
C VAL A 34 -5.96 11.77 6.78
N GLY A 35 -5.72 12.78 7.61
CA GLY A 35 -5.33 12.60 9.00
C GLY A 35 -4.71 13.87 9.56
N GLU A 36 -4.69 14.00 10.87
CA GLU A 36 -4.14 15.17 11.55
C GLU A 36 -2.64 15.37 11.29
N MET A 37 -2.11 16.53 11.69
CA MET A 37 -0.67 16.75 11.69
C MET A 37 0.02 15.69 12.54
N GLY A 38 1.08 15.08 12.01
CA GLY A 38 1.77 13.99 12.70
C GLY A 38 1.12 12.61 12.56
N ALA A 39 -0.04 12.48 11.90
CA ALA A 39 -0.77 11.21 11.69
C ALA A 39 0.09 10.06 11.14
N GLY A 40 1.18 10.39 10.45
CA GLY A 40 2.06 9.43 9.77
C GLY A 40 1.79 9.33 8.27
N LYS A 41 1.10 10.31 7.67
CA LYS A 41 0.83 10.38 6.22
C LYS A 41 2.12 10.27 5.39
N THR A 42 3.10 11.15 5.59
CA THR A 42 4.40 11.05 4.91
C THR A 42 5.14 9.74 5.23
N THR A 43 5.04 9.23 6.46
CA THR A 43 5.64 7.93 6.83
C THR A 43 5.04 6.79 6.02
N PHE A 44 3.72 6.79 5.81
CA PHE A 44 3.03 5.85 4.96
C PHE A 44 3.49 5.96 3.50
N VAL A 45 3.62 7.19 2.98
CA VAL A 45 4.15 7.45 1.62
C VAL A 45 5.55 6.86 1.44
N ARG A 46 6.45 7.06 2.41
CA ARG A 46 7.80 6.48 2.38
C ARG A 46 7.77 4.96 2.30
N MET A 47 6.94 4.32 3.12
CA MET A 47 6.83 2.86 3.14
C MET A 47 6.24 2.32 1.83
N LEU A 48 5.27 3.02 1.24
CA LEU A 48 4.68 2.64 -0.04
C LEU A 48 5.67 2.82 -1.20
N ALA A 49 6.43 3.92 -1.19
CA ALA A 49 7.48 4.16 -2.16
C ALA A 49 8.58 3.08 -2.08
N GLN A 50 8.95 2.62 -0.88
CA GLN A 50 9.85 1.48 -0.70
C GLN A 50 9.32 0.20 -1.35
N SER A 51 8.01 -0.08 -1.25
CA SER A 51 7.37 -1.22 -1.91
C SER A 51 7.52 -1.17 -3.44
N PHE A 52 7.71 0.02 -4.00
CA PHE A 52 7.99 0.26 -5.41
C PHE A 52 9.48 0.27 -5.78
N GLY A 53 10.38 0.04 -4.82
CA GLY A 53 11.82 0.04 -5.02
C GLY A 53 12.46 1.44 -4.97
N ILE A 54 11.72 2.46 -4.52
CA ILE A 54 12.26 3.81 -4.30
C ILE A 54 12.95 3.82 -2.93
N ALA A 55 14.17 4.34 -2.89
CA ALA A 55 14.94 4.41 -1.64
C ALA A 55 14.24 5.31 -0.60
N GLU A 56 14.19 4.85 0.66
CA GLU A 56 13.49 5.56 1.74
C GLU A 56 13.96 7.01 1.90
N ASN A 57 15.27 7.23 1.83
CA ASN A 57 15.90 8.53 1.99
C ASN A 57 15.64 9.50 0.81
N ALA A 58 15.11 9.01 -0.31
CA ALA A 58 14.69 9.85 -1.42
C ALA A 58 13.32 10.50 -1.17
N VAL A 59 12.53 9.99 -0.22
CA VAL A 59 11.15 10.42 0.00
C VAL A 59 11.05 11.30 1.25
N SER A 60 10.68 12.56 1.03
CA SER A 60 10.46 13.57 2.06
C SER A 60 9.10 14.23 1.86
N SER A 61 8.56 14.85 2.92
CA SER A 61 7.30 15.59 2.78
C SER A 61 7.52 16.80 1.86
N PRO A 62 6.75 16.94 0.77
CA PRO A 62 6.88 18.04 -0.17
C PRO A 62 6.24 19.33 0.34
N THR A 63 6.03 19.56 1.64
CA THR A 63 5.29 20.72 2.17
C THR A 63 5.72 22.09 1.60
N PHE A 64 6.98 22.28 1.19
CA PHE A 64 7.46 23.53 0.55
C PHE A 64 7.46 23.51 -0.97
N VAL A 65 7.69 22.36 -1.59
CA VAL A 65 7.71 22.20 -3.06
C VAL A 65 6.35 21.78 -3.62
N ILE A 66 5.40 21.51 -2.73
CA ILE A 66 4.03 21.00 -2.91
C ILE A 66 3.98 19.60 -3.52
N MET A 67 4.82 19.30 -4.52
CA MET A 67 4.84 18.01 -5.20
C MET A 67 6.25 17.50 -5.45
N ASN A 68 6.47 16.20 -5.20
CA ASN A 68 7.64 15.44 -5.61
C ASN A 68 7.22 14.32 -6.57
N ILE A 69 8.07 14.04 -7.57
CA ILE A 69 7.86 12.94 -8.52
C ILE A 69 9.03 11.98 -8.39
N TYR A 70 8.74 10.70 -8.17
CA TYR A 70 9.72 9.65 -7.99
C TYR A 70 9.68 8.67 -9.16
N ASP A 71 10.83 8.46 -9.79
CA ASP A 71 11.01 7.46 -10.83
C ASP A 71 10.94 6.04 -10.22
N ARG A 72 10.18 5.15 -10.87
CA ARG A 72 10.01 3.75 -10.49
C ARG A 72 10.80 2.78 -11.39
N GLY A 73 11.60 3.33 -12.31
CA GLY A 73 12.35 2.60 -13.31
C GLY A 73 11.61 2.43 -14.64
N LYS A 74 12.35 1.98 -15.65
CA LYS A 74 11.88 1.92 -17.05
C LYS A 74 10.58 1.13 -17.19
N GLY A 75 9.60 1.74 -17.86
CA GLY A 75 8.32 1.11 -18.19
C GLY A 75 7.30 1.06 -17.04
N LYS A 76 7.59 1.66 -15.88
CA LYS A 76 6.64 1.79 -14.77
C LYS A 76 6.15 3.24 -14.68
N PRO A 77 4.88 3.48 -14.34
CA PRO A 77 4.40 4.84 -14.10
C PRO A 77 5.12 5.44 -12.88
N PRO A 78 5.39 6.75 -12.88
CA PRO A 78 6.02 7.42 -11.74
C PRO A 78 5.11 7.40 -10.51
N LEU A 79 5.70 7.65 -9.34
CA LEU A 79 4.97 7.93 -8.11
C LEU A 79 5.02 9.44 -7.86
N ALA A 80 3.87 10.11 -7.91
CA ALA A 80 3.74 11.50 -7.50
C ALA A 80 3.29 11.56 -6.03
N HIS A 81 3.94 12.39 -5.23
CA HIS A 81 3.57 12.68 -3.85
C HIS A 81 3.31 14.17 -3.73
N MET A 82 2.10 14.53 -3.36
CA MET A 82 1.66 15.91 -3.18
C MET A 82 1.24 16.16 -1.73
N ASP A 83 1.64 17.30 -1.19
CA ASP A 83 1.20 17.80 0.12
C ASP A 83 0.50 19.14 -0.09
N CYS A 84 -0.82 19.11 -0.05
CA CYS A 84 -1.65 20.27 -0.37
C CYS A 84 -1.85 21.21 0.81
N TYR A 85 -1.23 20.96 1.98
CA TYR A 85 -1.50 21.71 3.21
C TYR A 85 -1.41 23.24 3.04
N ARG A 86 -0.55 23.69 2.13
CA ARG A 86 -0.31 25.11 1.84
C ARG A 86 -1.05 25.68 0.63
N LEU A 87 -1.74 24.85 -0.13
CA LEU A 87 -2.57 25.32 -1.23
C LEU A 87 -3.79 26.05 -0.69
N GLY A 88 -4.13 27.19 -1.31
CA GLY A 88 -5.37 27.90 -1.05
C GLY A 88 -6.56 27.10 -1.57
N ASP A 89 -6.52 26.78 -2.86
CA ASP A 89 -7.55 26.02 -3.57
C ASP A 89 -7.00 25.32 -4.83
N GLU A 90 -7.90 24.70 -5.59
CA GLU A 90 -7.59 23.95 -6.82
C GLU A 90 -7.03 24.80 -7.97
N SER A 91 -7.23 26.12 -7.98
CA SER A 91 -6.76 26.98 -9.08
C SER A 91 -5.23 27.04 -9.17
N GLU A 92 -4.53 26.66 -8.10
CA GLU A 92 -3.06 26.57 -8.06
C GLU A 92 -2.53 25.29 -8.75
N LEU A 93 -3.38 24.29 -9.02
CA LEU A 93 -2.96 23.01 -9.61
C LEU A 93 -2.40 23.15 -11.03
N ASP A 94 -2.95 24.06 -11.83
CA ASP A 94 -2.49 24.31 -13.20
C ASP A 94 -1.01 24.71 -13.23
N ALA A 95 -0.60 25.57 -12.29
CA ALA A 95 0.77 26.03 -12.17
C ALA A 95 1.74 24.92 -11.73
N LEU A 96 1.23 23.87 -11.08
CA LEU A 96 1.99 22.69 -10.67
C LEU A 96 2.09 21.63 -11.78
N GLY A 97 1.44 21.84 -12.93
CA GLY A 97 1.42 20.88 -14.02
C GLY A 97 0.57 19.65 -13.72
N TRP A 98 -0.51 19.82 -12.94
CA TRP A 98 -1.42 18.73 -12.53
C TRP A 98 -1.87 17.83 -13.70
N ASP A 99 -2.34 18.44 -14.79
CA ASP A 99 -2.80 17.70 -15.97
C ASP A 99 -1.72 16.79 -16.56
N GLN A 100 -0.46 17.26 -16.61
CA GLN A 100 0.66 16.47 -17.13
C GLN A 100 0.94 15.25 -16.25
N ILE A 101 0.76 15.38 -14.93
CA ILE A 101 0.95 14.28 -13.98
C ILE A 101 -0.16 13.25 -14.13
N VAL A 102 -1.41 13.69 -14.21
CA VAL A 102 -2.56 12.80 -14.44
C VAL A 102 -2.41 12.07 -15.77
N ASP A 103 -2.08 12.79 -16.85
CA ASP A 103 -1.91 12.23 -18.19
C ASP A 103 -0.72 11.26 -18.29
N SER A 104 0.29 11.41 -17.44
CA SER A 104 1.43 10.48 -17.39
C SER A 104 1.07 9.09 -16.85
N GLY A 105 -0.15 8.91 -16.31
CA GLY A 105 -0.57 7.69 -15.64
C GLY A 105 0.14 7.46 -14.31
N ALA A 106 0.64 8.54 -13.69
CA ALA A 106 1.27 8.49 -12.37
C ALA A 106 0.35 7.83 -11.34
N ILE A 107 0.94 7.16 -10.36
CA ILE A 107 0.26 6.85 -9.10
C ILE A 107 0.41 8.08 -8.22
N ILE A 108 -0.69 8.68 -7.78
CA ILE A 108 -0.66 9.98 -7.10
C ILE A 108 -1.08 9.80 -5.64
N LEU A 109 -0.21 10.15 -4.70
CA LEU A 109 -0.49 10.19 -3.26
C LEU A 109 -0.67 11.64 -2.82
N ILE A 110 -1.81 11.97 -2.23
CA ILE A 110 -2.18 13.36 -1.90
C ILE A 110 -2.42 13.47 -0.39
N GLU A 111 -1.54 14.17 0.32
CA GLU A 111 -1.80 14.63 1.69
C GLU A 111 -2.67 15.90 1.66
N TRP A 112 -3.59 16.00 2.63
CA TRP A 112 -4.55 17.12 2.75
C TRP A 112 -5.41 17.35 1.49
N PRO A 113 -6.07 16.28 0.99
CA PRO A 113 -6.81 16.32 -0.28
C PRO A 113 -8.02 17.26 -0.27
N ASP A 114 -8.47 17.68 0.90
CA ASP A 114 -9.59 18.62 1.10
C ASP A 114 -9.36 19.96 0.40
N ARG A 115 -8.10 20.38 0.26
CA ARG A 115 -7.71 21.65 -0.40
C ARG A 115 -8.01 21.69 -1.88
N ILE A 116 -8.14 20.52 -2.50
CA ILE A 116 -8.32 20.37 -3.95
C ILE A 116 -9.46 19.41 -4.27
N ALA A 117 -10.39 19.20 -3.33
CA ALA A 117 -11.40 18.15 -3.42
C ALA A 117 -12.25 18.23 -4.71
N SER A 118 -12.54 19.44 -5.18
CA SER A 118 -13.21 19.73 -6.45
C SER A 118 -12.55 19.12 -7.68
N ALA A 119 -11.20 19.09 -7.71
CA ALA A 119 -10.39 18.67 -8.86
C ALA A 119 -10.17 17.15 -8.88
N LEU A 120 -10.54 16.46 -7.79
CA LEU A 120 -10.30 15.03 -7.65
C LEU A 120 -11.49 14.22 -8.17
N PRO A 121 -11.26 13.13 -8.91
CA PRO A 121 -12.31 12.18 -9.27
C PRO A 121 -13.03 11.58 -8.06
N ASP A 122 -14.31 11.25 -8.23
CA ASP A 122 -15.11 10.61 -7.19
C ASP A 122 -14.63 9.18 -6.84
N ASP A 123 -13.93 8.52 -7.76
CA ASP A 123 -13.46 7.14 -7.67
C ASP A 123 -12.01 7.00 -7.21
N CYS A 124 -11.51 7.96 -6.43
CA CYS A 124 -10.23 7.85 -5.74
C CYS A 124 -10.28 6.93 -4.51
N LEU A 125 -9.16 6.29 -4.17
CA LEU A 125 -9.00 5.65 -2.85
C LEU A 125 -8.84 6.72 -1.77
N THR A 126 -9.59 6.63 -0.68
CA THR A 126 -9.36 7.44 0.52
C THR A 126 -8.78 6.59 1.64
N ILE A 127 -7.70 7.04 2.27
CA ILE A 127 -7.10 6.44 3.47
C ILE A 127 -7.13 7.48 4.58
N ASN A 128 -7.90 7.21 5.62
CA ASN A 128 -7.86 7.97 6.86
C ASN A 128 -6.88 7.29 7.81
N ILE A 129 -5.96 8.06 8.38
CA ILE A 129 -4.94 7.60 9.32
C ILE A 129 -5.20 8.29 10.66
N ASP A 130 -5.74 7.54 11.60
CA ASP A 130 -6.06 8.04 12.94
C ASP A 130 -4.97 7.66 13.94
N HIS A 131 -4.59 8.60 14.82
CA HIS A 131 -3.75 8.31 15.98
C HIS A 131 -4.54 7.53 17.03
N VAL A 132 -3.94 6.44 17.52
CA VAL A 132 -4.49 5.69 18.66
C VAL A 132 -3.65 5.95 19.90
N ASP A 133 -2.32 5.78 19.77
CA ASP A 133 -1.33 6.09 20.80
C ASP A 133 0.01 6.48 20.14
N GLU A 134 1.09 6.55 20.91
CA GLU A 134 2.42 6.92 20.42
C GLU A 134 2.88 6.07 19.23
N THR A 135 2.64 4.76 19.29
CA THR A 135 3.15 3.77 18.33
C THR A 135 2.07 3.20 17.40
N SER A 136 0.80 3.37 17.78
CA SER A 136 -0.33 2.75 17.09
C SER A 136 -1.09 3.74 16.22
N ARG A 137 -1.53 3.26 15.05
CA ARG A 137 -2.39 3.95 14.10
C ARG A 137 -3.57 3.07 13.73
N HIS A 138 -4.65 3.70 13.29
CA HIS A 138 -5.78 3.00 12.69
C HIS A 138 -5.98 3.50 11.26
N PHE A 139 -5.92 2.59 10.29
CA PHE A 139 -6.12 2.89 8.88
C PHE A 139 -7.55 2.56 8.47
N ARG A 140 -8.29 3.53 7.93
CA ARG A 140 -9.62 3.33 7.36
C ARG A 140 -9.59 3.65 5.87
N PHE A 141 -9.87 2.63 5.06
CA PHE A 141 -9.89 2.70 3.62
C PHE A 141 -11.32 2.86 3.11
N GLU A 142 -11.53 3.79 2.19
CA GLU A 142 -12.71 3.87 1.35
C GLU A 142 -12.27 3.61 -0.08
N ILE A 143 -12.47 2.37 -0.54
CA ILE A 143 -11.91 1.85 -1.77
C ILE A 143 -12.99 1.88 -2.87
N PRO A 144 -12.68 2.30 -4.11
CA PRO A 144 -13.63 2.22 -5.21
C PRO A 144 -14.09 0.78 -5.45
N LYS A 145 -15.37 0.59 -5.76
CA LYS A 145 -15.91 -0.77 -6.03
C LYS A 145 -15.24 -1.42 -7.24
N ALA A 146 -14.80 -0.61 -8.21
CA ALA A 146 -14.06 -1.06 -9.40
C ALA A 146 -12.73 -1.75 -9.08
N TRP A 147 -12.23 -1.67 -7.83
CA TRP A 147 -10.99 -2.33 -7.44
C TRP A 147 -11.19 -3.81 -7.05
N LEU A 148 -12.43 -4.28 -6.89
CA LEU A 148 -12.72 -5.65 -6.42
C LEU A 148 -12.05 -6.74 -7.24
N ASP A 149 -12.00 -6.56 -8.56
CA ASP A 149 -11.48 -7.56 -9.50
C ASP A 149 -9.98 -7.38 -9.78
N ARG A 150 -9.29 -6.51 -9.02
CA ARG A 150 -7.85 -6.34 -9.17
C ARG A 150 -7.12 -7.52 -8.54
N ALA A 151 -6.15 -8.05 -9.27
CA ALA A 151 -5.20 -9.00 -8.71
C ALA A 151 -4.60 -8.44 -7.40
N GLY A 152 -4.57 -9.26 -6.36
CA GLY A 152 -4.07 -8.88 -5.04
C GLY A 152 -5.04 -8.06 -4.17
N PHE A 153 -6.26 -7.73 -4.62
CA PHE A 153 -7.21 -6.91 -3.84
C PHE A 153 -7.43 -7.44 -2.42
N ASP A 154 -7.45 -8.76 -2.24
CA ASP A 154 -7.62 -9.40 -0.93
C ASP A 154 -6.51 -9.07 0.07
N ALA A 155 -5.32 -8.65 -0.37
CA ALA A 155 -4.24 -8.22 0.51
C ALA A 155 -4.59 -6.94 1.30
N ILE A 156 -5.46 -6.08 0.74
CA ILE A 156 -5.92 -4.87 1.43
C ILE A 156 -6.92 -5.23 2.54
N ARG A 157 -7.67 -6.33 2.39
CA ARG A 157 -8.67 -6.74 3.38
C ARG A 157 -8.01 -7.16 4.70
N PRO A 158 -8.71 -7.06 5.83
CA PRO A 158 -8.22 -7.61 7.08
C PRO A 158 -8.07 -9.12 6.90
N ARG A 159 -6.89 -9.63 7.24
CA ARG A 159 -6.65 -11.07 7.20
C ARG A 159 -7.46 -11.71 8.33
N PRO A 160 -8.04 -12.90 8.12
CA PRO A 160 -8.74 -13.59 9.19
C PRO A 160 -7.75 -14.13 10.22
N ASP A 161 -8.23 -14.27 11.46
CA ASP A 161 -7.53 -15.10 12.44
C ASP A 161 -7.39 -16.52 11.90
N THR A 162 -6.25 -17.13 12.15
CA THR A 162 -5.90 -18.44 11.62
C THR A 162 -5.14 -19.26 12.65
N THR A 163 -4.67 -20.43 12.24
CA THR A 163 -3.79 -21.28 13.02
C THR A 163 -2.48 -21.45 12.29
N CYS A 164 -1.36 -21.31 13.01
CA CYS A 164 -0.02 -21.47 12.47
C CYS A 164 0.12 -22.88 11.88
N PRO A 165 0.43 -23.03 10.58
CA PRO A 165 0.52 -24.35 9.95
C PRO A 165 1.66 -25.20 10.53
N THR A 166 2.71 -24.56 11.04
CA THR A 166 3.88 -25.25 11.62
C THR A 166 3.70 -25.61 13.10
N MET A 167 3.03 -24.74 13.88
CA MET A 167 2.97 -24.86 15.35
C MET A 167 1.59 -25.22 15.89
N GLY A 168 0.52 -25.13 15.09
CA GLY A 168 -0.85 -25.39 15.53
C GLY A 168 -1.41 -24.33 16.49
N THR A 169 -0.72 -23.21 16.70
CA THR A 169 -1.13 -22.15 17.63
C THR A 169 -2.00 -21.10 16.93
N PRO A 170 -2.97 -20.46 17.63
CA PRO A 170 -3.75 -19.35 17.06
C PRO A 170 -2.85 -18.18 16.64
N VAL A 171 -3.15 -17.58 15.49
CA VAL A 171 -2.44 -16.44 14.91
C VAL A 171 -3.47 -15.37 14.52
N PRO A 172 -3.45 -14.20 15.19
CA PRO A 172 -4.31 -13.08 14.82
C PRO A 172 -4.04 -12.61 13.39
N GLY A 173 -5.07 -12.11 12.70
CA GLY A 173 -4.96 -11.60 11.34
C GLY A 173 -3.98 -10.42 11.16
N ASP A 174 -3.74 -9.65 12.22
CA ASP A 174 -2.80 -8.53 12.24
C ASP A 174 -1.36 -8.93 12.59
N CYS A 175 -1.08 -10.22 12.81
CA CYS A 175 0.26 -10.72 13.08
C CYS A 175 1.21 -10.44 11.90
N LEU A 176 2.39 -9.86 12.19
CA LEU A 176 3.40 -9.53 11.17
C LEU A 176 3.89 -10.75 10.39
N THR A 177 3.89 -11.93 11.01
CA THR A 177 4.31 -13.18 10.39
C THR A 177 3.14 -14.03 9.89
N TRP A 178 1.92 -13.49 9.84
CA TRP A 178 0.73 -14.21 9.37
C TRP A 178 1.01 -14.94 8.04
N PRO A 179 0.64 -16.22 7.89
CA PRO A 179 -0.16 -17.04 8.80
C PRO A 179 0.64 -17.76 9.90
N PHE A 180 1.93 -17.50 10.04
CA PHE A 180 2.81 -18.14 11.02
C PHE A 180 2.81 -17.39 12.35
N ALA A 181 2.93 -18.13 13.45
CA ALA A 181 3.02 -17.56 14.81
C ALA A 181 4.36 -16.86 15.10
N SER A 182 5.39 -17.12 14.29
CA SER A 182 6.70 -16.51 14.42
C SER A 182 7.51 -16.65 13.14
N GLU A 183 8.60 -15.88 13.06
CA GLU A 183 9.57 -15.99 11.97
C GLU A 183 10.24 -17.38 11.95
N GLN A 184 10.48 -17.97 13.12
CA GLN A 184 11.01 -19.32 13.23
C GLN A 184 10.05 -20.36 12.63
N ALA A 185 8.75 -20.21 12.88
CA ALA A 185 7.73 -21.09 12.29
C ALA A 185 7.66 -20.96 10.76
N ARG A 186 7.78 -19.74 10.24
CA ARG A 186 7.86 -19.46 8.79
C ARG A 186 9.09 -20.08 8.15
N MET A 187 10.25 -19.92 8.77
CA MET A 187 11.51 -20.50 8.27
C MET A 187 11.52 -22.03 8.35
N ALA A 188 10.90 -22.62 9.38
CA ALA A 188 10.75 -24.06 9.49
C ALA A 188 9.87 -24.64 8.38
N ASP A 189 8.78 -23.96 8.02
CA ASP A 189 7.91 -24.32 6.89
C ASP A 189 8.67 -24.23 5.55
N LEU A 190 9.37 -23.12 5.32
CA LEU A 190 10.21 -22.93 4.13
C LEU A 190 11.27 -24.03 4.00
N ASN A 191 11.94 -24.38 5.10
CA ASN A 191 12.91 -25.48 5.14
C ASN A 191 12.26 -26.84 4.87
N ALA A 192 11.02 -27.07 5.31
CA ALA A 192 10.29 -28.31 5.00
C ALA A 192 10.00 -28.43 3.50
N TRP A 193 9.70 -27.30 2.85
CA TRP A 193 9.54 -27.19 1.40
C TRP A 193 10.83 -27.55 0.64
N PHE A 194 11.96 -26.99 1.05
CA PHE A 194 13.25 -27.27 0.40
C PHE A 194 13.77 -28.69 0.62
N ASN A 195 13.36 -29.35 1.71
CA ASN A 195 13.82 -30.71 2.06
C ASN A 195 12.78 -31.80 1.73
N GLU A 196 11.98 -31.60 0.68
CA GLU A 196 11.04 -32.58 0.09
C GLU A 196 9.98 -33.17 1.04
N LYS A 197 9.67 -32.51 2.15
CA LYS A 197 8.55 -32.95 3.02
C LYS A 197 7.18 -32.56 2.47
N HIS A 198 7.13 -31.77 1.40
CA HIS A 198 5.91 -31.49 0.64
C HIS A 198 5.92 -32.28 -0.65
N THR A 199 4.98 -33.23 -0.77
CA THR A 199 4.72 -33.95 -2.02
C THR A 199 3.82 -33.08 -2.89
N ILE A 200 4.25 -32.77 -4.11
CA ILE A 200 3.39 -32.10 -5.09
C ILE A 200 2.21 -33.04 -5.37
N SER A 201 0.99 -32.56 -5.17
CA SER A 201 -0.23 -33.38 -5.23
C SER A 201 -0.55 -33.93 -6.63
N ARG A 202 0.11 -33.40 -7.67
CA ARG A 202 0.07 -33.92 -9.03
C ARG A 202 1.42 -33.69 -9.72
N PRO A 203 1.79 -34.53 -10.71
CA PRO A 203 2.99 -34.31 -11.52
C PRO A 203 2.93 -32.94 -12.21
N ILE A 204 4.10 -32.31 -12.42
CA ILE A 204 4.23 -31.09 -13.23
C ILE A 204 4.00 -31.49 -14.69
N GLU A 205 3.03 -30.86 -15.35
CA GLU A 205 2.74 -31.08 -16.77
C GLU A 205 3.55 -30.12 -17.64
N GLN A 206 3.80 -30.49 -18.90
CA GLN A 206 4.60 -29.69 -19.84
C GLN A 206 4.02 -28.27 -20.06
N THR A 207 2.70 -28.12 -19.89
CA THR A 207 1.98 -26.85 -19.92
C THR A 207 2.28 -25.93 -18.74
N ASP A 208 2.72 -26.46 -17.59
CA ASP A 208 3.08 -25.65 -16.41
C ASP A 208 4.44 -24.95 -16.62
N ILE A 209 5.28 -25.48 -17.50
CA ILE A 209 6.63 -24.96 -17.80
C ILE A 209 6.55 -23.82 -18.83
N GLU A 210 5.62 -23.91 -19.78
CA GLU A 210 5.45 -22.92 -20.87
C GLU A 210 4.82 -21.59 -20.41
N LEU A 211 4.26 -21.52 -19.20
CA LEU A 211 3.70 -20.29 -18.61
C LEU A 211 4.75 -19.41 -17.90
N GLY A 212 6.01 -19.83 -17.89
CA GLY A 212 7.11 -19.19 -17.17
C GLY A 212 8.16 -18.48 -18.04
N GLU A 213 8.01 -18.44 -19.37
CA GLU A 213 8.89 -17.72 -20.30
C GLU A 213 8.33 -16.35 -20.72
#